data_AF-A0A7W0XKF8-F1
#
_entry.id   AF-A0A7W0XKF8-F1
#
_cell.length_a   1.000
_cell.length_b   1.000
_cell.length_c   1.000
_cell.angle_alpha   90.00
_cell.angle_beta   90.00
_cell.angle_gamma   90.00
#
_symmetry.space_group_name_H-M   'P 1'
#
loop_
_entity.id
_entity.type
_entity.pdbx_description
1 polymer ?
#
loop_
_entity_poly.entity_id
_entity_poly.type
_entity_poly.pdbx_seq_one_letter_code
_entity_poly.pdbx_strand_id
1 'polypeptide(L)'
;VLTVIPATLPDAELERRLAATDAAAILKVGRHLPRLKTLLARLNLESLSVYVSHATRPDERVLPLGKAPDGEAPYFSMLLVAKGGAA
;
A
#
# COMPACT_ATOMS: atom_id res chain seq x y z
N VAL A 1 15.67 -0.62 -5.66
CA VAL A 1 14.83 0.32 -6.42
C VAL A 1 13.51 0.58 -5.71
N LEU A 2 13.07 1.84 -5.69
CA LEU A 2 11.74 2.25 -5.23
C LEU A 2 10.85 2.45 -6.47
N THR A 3 9.69 1.81 -6.50
CA THR A 3 8.75 1.87 -7.62
C THR A 3 7.42 2.51 -7.21
N VAL A 4 6.91 3.47 -7.98
CA VAL A 4 5.57 4.03 -7.78
C VAL A 4 4.58 3.26 -8.66
N ILE A 5 3.50 2.74 -8.05
CA ILE A 5 2.55 1.85 -8.72
C ILE A 5 1.11 2.36 -8.50
N PRO A 6 0.30 2.57 -9.55
CA PRO A 6 -1.10 2.92 -9.35
C PRO A 6 -1.93 1.70 -8.94
N ALA A 7 -2.77 1.86 -7.90
CA ALA A 7 -3.69 0.82 -7.39
C ALA A 7 -4.74 0.34 -8.42
N THR A 8 -4.94 1.11 -9.49
CA THR A 8 -5.91 0.81 -10.55
C THR A 8 -5.46 -0.32 -11.48
N LEU A 9 -4.19 -0.74 -11.42
CA LEU A 9 -3.69 -1.85 -12.23
C LEU A 9 -4.33 -3.18 -11.81
N PRO A 10 -4.45 -4.17 -12.72
CA PRO A 10 -4.86 -5.53 -12.37
C PRO A 10 -3.90 -6.20 -11.38
N ASP A 11 -4.39 -7.17 -10.60
CA ASP A 11 -3.59 -7.85 -9.56
C ASP A 11 -2.32 -8.49 -10.13
N ALA A 12 -2.42 -9.18 -11.27
CA ALA A 12 -1.25 -9.78 -11.92
C ALA A 12 -0.14 -8.77 -12.22
N GLU A 13 -0.49 -7.55 -12.58
CA GLU A 13 0.47 -6.48 -12.85
C GLU A 13 1.06 -5.90 -11.57
N LEU A 14 0.22 -5.71 -10.54
CA LEU A 14 0.67 -5.30 -9.20
C LEU A 14 1.67 -6.32 -8.64
N GLU A 15 1.35 -7.61 -8.70
CA GLU A 15 2.21 -8.72 -8.24
C GLU A 15 3.55 -8.71 -8.95
N ARG A 16 3.54 -8.62 -10.29
CA ARG A 16 4.77 -8.59 -11.09
C ARG A 16 5.67 -7.43 -10.69
N ARG A 17 5.11 -6.23 -10.55
CA ARG A 17 5.87 -5.03 -10.17
C ARG A 17 6.36 -5.09 -8.72
N LEU A 18 5.52 -5.56 -7.80
CA LEU A 18 5.88 -5.76 -6.41
C LEU A 18 7.02 -6.77 -6.31
N ALA A 19 7.01 -7.86 -7.07
CA ALA A 19 8.08 -8.86 -7.09
C ALA A 19 9.42 -8.28 -7.58
N ALA A 20 9.39 -7.38 -8.57
CA ALA A 20 10.57 -6.80 -9.21
C ALA A 20 11.18 -5.57 -8.49
N THR A 21 10.69 -5.21 -7.30
CA THR A 21 11.13 -4.00 -6.57
C THR A 21 11.45 -4.29 -5.11
N ASP A 22 12.38 -3.52 -4.55
CA ASP A 22 12.77 -3.61 -3.12
C ASP A 22 11.77 -2.86 -2.24
N ALA A 23 11.26 -1.73 -2.74
CA ALA A 23 10.22 -0.94 -2.12
C ALA A 23 9.21 -0.44 -3.16
N ALA A 24 7.96 -0.21 -2.74
CA ALA A 24 6.90 0.32 -3.58
C ALA A 24 6.06 1.37 -2.86
N ALA A 25 5.66 2.41 -3.60
CA ALA A 25 4.60 3.33 -3.19
C ALA A 25 3.38 3.07 -4.08
N ILE A 26 2.30 2.51 -3.50
CA ILE A 26 1.05 2.26 -4.19
C ILE A 26 0.14 3.48 -4.02
N LEU A 27 -0.14 4.20 -5.10
CA LEU A 27 -0.95 5.42 -5.09
C LEU A 27 -2.40 5.15 -5.51
N LYS A 28 -3.29 6.11 -5.20
CA LYS A 28 -4.72 6.06 -5.50
C LYS A 28 -5.42 4.89 -4.79
N VAL A 29 -5.08 4.67 -3.52
CA VAL A 29 -5.54 3.51 -2.76
C VAL A 29 -7.04 3.55 -2.54
N GLY A 30 -7.59 4.63 -1.99
CA GLY A 30 -9.04 4.90 -1.92
C GLY A 30 -9.93 3.64 -1.77
N ARG A 31 -10.83 3.45 -2.75
CA ARG A 31 -11.71 2.29 -2.88
C ARG A 31 -11.03 0.93 -3.11
N HIS A 32 -9.77 0.93 -3.49
CA HIS A 32 -8.99 -0.27 -3.76
C HIS A 32 -8.37 -0.86 -2.48
N LEU A 33 -8.47 -0.20 -1.32
CA LEU A 33 -7.88 -0.66 -0.07
C LEU A 33 -8.25 -2.11 0.30
N PRO A 34 -9.54 -2.54 0.28
CA PRO A 34 -9.88 -3.92 0.65
C PRO A 34 -9.23 -4.96 -0.26
N ARG A 35 -9.24 -4.71 -1.58
CA ARG A 35 -8.58 -5.57 -2.58
C ARG A 35 -7.07 -5.63 -2.36
N LEU A 36 -6.44 -4.48 -2.07
CA LEU A 36 -5.01 -4.40 -1.81
C LEU A 36 -4.60 -5.08 -0.50
N LYS A 37 -5.41 -4.99 0.57
CA LYS A 37 -5.19 -5.74 1.82
C LYS A 37 -5.13 -7.24 1.52
N THR A 38 -6.12 -7.77 0.80
CA THR A 38 -6.16 -9.19 0.40
C THR A 38 -4.95 -9.57 -0.46
N LEU A 39 -4.59 -8.74 -1.44
CA LEU A 39 -3.44 -8.99 -2.31
C LEU A 39 -2.13 -9.04 -1.51
N LEU A 40 -1.87 -8.03 -0.69
CA LEU A 40 -0.64 -7.93 0.08
C LEU A 40 -0.54 -9.00 1.17
N ALA A 41 -1.65 -9.41 1.77
CA ALA A 41 -1.70 -10.56 2.67
C ALA A 41 -1.30 -11.85 1.95
N ARG A 42 -1.85 -12.12 0.76
CA ARG A 42 -1.49 -13.30 -0.05
C ARG A 42 -0.01 -13.32 -0.45
N LEU A 43 0.59 -12.15 -0.66
CA LEU A 43 2.01 -12.00 -0.99
C LEU A 43 2.93 -12.01 0.23
N ASN A 44 2.40 -12.16 1.45
CA ASN A 44 3.14 -12.02 2.72
C ASN A 44 3.83 -10.66 2.88
N LEU A 45 3.22 -9.60 2.32
CA LEU A 45 3.72 -8.22 2.37
C LEU A 45 2.94 -7.34 3.33
N GLU A 46 1.87 -7.84 3.97
CA GLU A 46 1.02 -7.05 4.86
C GLU A 46 1.79 -6.45 6.04
N SER A 47 2.62 -7.24 6.73
CA SER A 47 3.46 -6.78 7.83
C SER A 47 4.58 -5.82 7.40
N LEU A 48 4.89 -5.82 6.11
CA LEU A 48 5.89 -4.96 5.46
C LEU A 48 5.25 -3.72 4.81
N SER A 49 3.96 -3.50 5.06
CA SER A 49 3.17 -2.44 4.44
C SER A 49 2.65 -1.43 5.47
N VAL A 50 2.81 -0.15 5.14
CA VAL A 50 2.32 0.98 5.90
C VAL A 50 1.24 1.70 5.09
N TYR A 51 0.10 1.94 5.72
CA TYR A 51 -0.96 2.79 5.22
C TYR A 51 -0.70 4.24 5.60
N VAL A 52 -0.82 5.15 4.63
CA VAL A 52 -0.71 6.59 4.84
C VAL A 52 -1.92 7.30 4.23
N SER A 53 -2.57 8.18 4.98
CA SER A 53 -3.60 9.07 4.45
C SER A 53 -3.38 10.51 4.88
N HIS A 54 -3.77 11.44 4.00
CA HIS A 54 -3.66 12.89 4.21
C HIS A 54 -2.24 13.31 4.64
N ALA A 55 -1.22 12.71 4.02
CA ALA A 55 0.17 13.05 4.30
C ALA A 55 0.38 14.57 4.30
N THR A 56 1.14 15.05 5.28
CA THR A 56 1.47 16.46 5.58
C THR A 56 0.30 17.36 5.96
N ARG A 57 -0.92 16.84 6.10
CA ARG A 57 -2.11 17.58 6.55
C ARG A 57 -2.35 17.35 8.05
N PRO A 58 -3.10 18.24 8.75
CA PRO A 58 -3.40 18.07 10.17
C PRO A 58 -4.12 16.75 10.52
N ASP A 59 -4.82 16.15 9.56
CA ASP A 59 -5.55 14.89 9.68
C ASP A 59 -4.76 13.68 9.14
N GLU A 60 -3.42 13.78 9.08
CA GLU A 60 -2.54 12.69 8.67
C GLU A 60 -2.74 11.44 9.54
N ARG A 61 -2.74 10.28 8.89
CA ARG A 61 -2.66 8.97 9.56
C ARG A 61 -1.59 8.12 8.92
N VAL A 62 -0.68 7.60 9.74
CA VAL A 62 0.34 6.61 9.37
C VAL A 62 0.16 5.39 10.25
N LEU A 63 -0.22 4.26 9.66
CA LEU A 63 -0.61 3.04 10.38
C LEU A 63 0.00 1.81 9.71
N PRO A 64 0.35 0.75 10.47
CA PRO A 64 0.55 -0.57 9.88
C PRO A 64 -0.70 -0.99 9.08
N LEU A 65 -0.54 -1.70 7.96
CA LEU A 65 -1.66 -2.06 7.09
C LEU A 65 -2.78 -2.83 7.84
N GLY A 66 -2.42 -3.70 8.79
CA GLY A 66 -3.38 -4.42 9.63
C GLY A 66 -4.20 -3.54 10.58
N LYS A 67 -3.87 -2.24 10.73
CA LYS A 67 -4.63 -1.24 11.49
C LYS A 67 -5.30 -0.19 10.58
N ALA A 68 -5.14 -0.31 9.26
CA ALA A 68 -5.85 0.51 8.30
C ALA A 68 -7.36 0.21 8.30
N PRO A 69 -8.22 1.14 7.84
CA PRO A 69 -9.66 0.92 7.75
C PRO A 69 -10.03 -0.40 7.04
N ASP A 70 -11.14 -1.01 7.44
CA ASP A 70 -11.64 -2.24 6.80
C ASP A 70 -12.42 -1.96 5.51
N GLY A 71 -12.92 -0.73 5.35
CA GLY A 71 -13.61 -0.25 4.15
C GLY A 71 -12.70 0.51 3.19
N GLU A 72 -13.27 1.48 2.49
CA GLU A 72 -12.52 2.36 1.60
C GLU A 72 -11.67 3.37 2.37
N ALA A 73 -10.53 3.73 1.80
CA ALA A 73 -9.70 4.83 2.29
C ALA A 73 -10.14 6.19 1.71
N PRO A 74 -9.78 7.32 2.35
CA PRO A 74 -9.93 8.65 1.77
C PRO A 74 -9.17 8.80 0.45
N TYR A 75 -9.55 9.78 -0.37
CA TYR A 75 -8.93 10.01 -1.70
C TYR A 75 -7.40 10.16 -1.64
N PHE A 76 -6.89 10.94 -0.68
CA PHE A 76 -5.45 11.11 -0.46
C PHE A 76 -4.89 9.99 0.41
N SER A 77 -4.89 8.77 -0.11
CA SER A 77 -4.32 7.59 0.55
C SER A 77 -3.34 6.84 -0.35
N MET A 78 -2.32 6.27 0.29
CA MET A 78 -1.30 5.43 -0.34
C MET A 78 -0.87 4.30 0.59
N LEU A 79 -0.27 3.25 0.00
CA LEU A 79 0.44 2.21 0.74
C LEU A 79 1.93 2.30 0.42
N LEU A 80 2.77 2.16 1.44
CA LEU A 80 4.21 2.01 1.29
C LEU A 80 4.58 0.58 1.65
N VAL A 81 5.26 -0.12 0.75
CA VAL A 81 5.73 -1.49 0.94
C VAL A 81 7.26 -1.48 0.92
N ALA A 82 7.91 -2.03 1.93
CA ALA A 82 9.37 -2.08 2.00
C ALA A 82 9.84 -3.48 2.42
N LYS A 83 10.51 -4.20 1.51
CA LYS A 83 10.97 -5.58 1.76
C LYS A 83 12.34 -5.66 2.44
N GLY A 84 13.12 -4.59 2.34
CA GLY A 84 14.52 -4.55 2.79
C GLY A 84 14.85 -3.42 3.76
N GLY A 85 13.84 -2.75 4.33
CA GLY A 85 14.05 -1.74 5.36
C GLY A 85 13.81 -2.32 6.74
N ALA A 86 14.87 -2.76 7.42
CA ALA A 86 14.82 -2.80 8.88
C ALA A 86 14.51 -1.39 9.38
N ALA A 87 13.47 -1.25 10.20
CA ALA A 87 13.40 -0.18 11.18
C ALA A 87 14.34 -0.54 12.34
#